data_AF-A0A957TRS1-F1
#
_entry.id   AF-A0A957TRS1-F1
#
_cell.length_a   1.000
_cell.length_b   1.000
_cell.length_c   1.000
_cell.angle_alpha   90.00
_cell.angle_beta   90.00
_cell.angle_gamma   90.00
#
_symmetry.space_group_name_H-M   'P 1'
#
loop_
_entity.id
_entity.type
_entity.pdbx_description
1 polymer ?
#
loop_
_entity_poly.entity_id
_entity_poly.type
_entity_poly.pdbx_seq_one_letter_code
_entity_poly.pdbx_strand_id
1 'polypeptide(L)'
;VEFEILSPKLLSEEEGDDSGGSFANQTVNRIRFEREVAKLCELMERYADAPAPQKPLCFFDGSFIVSFAGTMRPEQARPYTRAVQKLLDCSTRFAVPLVAYIDRSFSRDIIMLMSNLQGEAAMMPVSDAALIARCVEKWGDRSPLFICARDDALSQNEQAAFYQDVVFTYLKLSSDAPPARIEMPRWIHEAGRAEEILDIVRAECIVGANGYPYAVETADATAVISMQDRQRFYAIYQQFLKQEDLALQQTHKAQSKLNRR
;
A
#
# COMPACT_ATOMS: atom_id res chain seq x y z
N VAL A 1 3.47 -13.31 -15.22
CA VAL A 1 2.47 -13.60 -14.17
C VAL A 1 3.04 -14.75 -13.35
N GLU A 2 3.27 -14.52 -12.07
CA GLU A 2 3.74 -15.53 -11.12
C GLU A 2 2.54 -16.02 -10.31
N PHE A 3 2.41 -17.33 -10.11
CA PHE A 3 1.27 -17.94 -9.44
C PHE A 3 1.79 -18.95 -8.41
N GLU A 4 1.38 -18.78 -7.15
CA GLU A 4 1.70 -19.69 -6.05
C GLU A 4 0.43 -20.15 -5.37
N ILE A 5 0.38 -21.44 -5.06
CA ILE A 5 -0.71 -22.05 -4.29
C ILE A 5 -0.21 -22.30 -2.87
N LEU A 6 -0.86 -21.67 -1.90
CA LEU A 6 -0.61 -21.93 -0.49
C LEU A 6 -1.36 -23.19 -0.08
N SER A 7 -0.63 -24.20 0.39
CA SER A 7 -1.23 -25.43 0.87
C SER A 7 -1.96 -25.21 2.21
N PRO A 8 -2.95 -26.04 2.56
CA PRO A 8 -3.60 -25.97 3.87
C PRO A 8 -2.62 -26.05 5.04
N LYS A 9 -1.52 -26.80 4.89
CA LYS A 9 -0.46 -26.90 5.92
C LYS A 9 0.23 -25.55 6.18
N LEU A 10 0.51 -24.81 5.11
CA LEU A 10 1.12 -23.47 5.20
C LEU A 10 0.14 -22.42 5.76
N LEU A 11 -1.17 -22.63 5.57
CA LEU A 11 -2.21 -21.82 6.19
C LEU A 11 -2.43 -22.21 7.67
N SER A 12 -2.14 -23.47 8.03
CA SER A 12 -2.32 -23.99 9.39
C SER A 12 -1.11 -23.81 10.32
N GLU A 13 0.10 -23.62 9.80
CA GLU A 13 1.31 -23.41 10.63
C GLU A 13 1.31 -22.05 11.37
N GLU A 14 0.40 -21.13 11.01
CA GLU A 14 0.12 -19.89 11.75
C GLU A 14 -1.09 -20.03 12.73
N GLU A 15 -1.64 -21.24 12.93
CA GLU A 15 -2.82 -21.51 13.76
C GLU A 15 -2.54 -21.45 15.28
N GLY A 16 -2.72 -20.26 15.83
CA GLY A 16 -3.12 -20.08 17.21
C GLY A 16 -4.57 -19.58 17.28
N ASP A 17 -5.51 -20.52 17.45
CA ASP A 17 -6.92 -20.34 17.84
C ASP A 17 -7.99 -20.07 16.75
N ASP A 18 -9.18 -20.63 17.04
CA ASP A 18 -10.29 -21.08 16.19
C ASP A 18 -11.01 -20.02 15.33
N SER A 19 -10.34 -19.43 14.32
CA SER A 19 -11.00 -18.56 13.33
C SER A 19 -10.45 -18.68 11.89
N GLY A 20 -10.38 -19.92 11.40
CA GLY A 20 -9.69 -20.33 10.15
C GLY A 20 -10.03 -19.59 8.84
N GLY A 21 -11.10 -18.77 8.78
CA GLY A 21 -11.41 -17.93 7.60
C GLY A 21 -10.76 -16.55 7.60
N SER A 22 -10.44 -15.99 8.78
CA SER A 22 -9.85 -14.65 8.91
C SER A 22 -8.34 -14.69 8.67
N PHE A 23 -7.67 -15.69 9.23
CA PHE A 23 -6.22 -15.87 9.14
C PHE A 23 -5.73 -16.19 7.73
N ALA A 24 -6.39 -17.09 6.99
CA ALA A 24 -5.99 -17.40 5.62
C ALA A 24 -6.00 -16.17 4.70
N ASN A 25 -6.97 -15.25 4.88
CA ASN A 25 -6.99 -13.99 4.15
C ASN A 25 -5.86 -13.05 4.57
N GLN A 26 -5.51 -13.02 5.86
CA GLN A 26 -4.38 -12.22 6.36
C GLN A 26 -3.04 -12.72 5.77
N THR A 27 -2.81 -14.04 5.77
CA THR A 27 -1.60 -14.64 5.18
C THR A 27 -1.50 -14.35 3.68
N VAL A 28 -2.60 -14.49 2.92
CA VAL A 28 -2.63 -14.15 1.49
C VAL A 28 -2.34 -12.66 1.27
N ASN A 29 -2.96 -11.77 2.05
CA ASN A 29 -2.71 -10.33 1.94
C ASN A 29 -1.27 -9.96 2.29
N ARG A 30 -0.68 -10.60 3.30
CA ARG A 30 0.73 -10.45 3.67
C ARG A 30 1.65 -10.84 2.51
N ILE A 31 1.46 -12.03 1.94
CA ILE A 31 2.28 -12.51 0.83
C ILE A 31 2.12 -11.62 -0.40
N ARG A 32 0.90 -11.14 -0.67
CA ARG A 32 0.65 -10.18 -1.76
C ARG A 32 1.45 -8.90 -1.56
N PHE A 33 1.39 -8.33 -0.36
CA PHE A 33 2.12 -7.13 0.01
C PHE A 33 3.65 -7.31 -0.14
N GLU A 34 4.19 -8.41 0.37
CA GLU A 34 5.62 -8.73 0.27
C GLU A 34 6.06 -8.86 -1.20
N ARG A 35 5.21 -9.44 -2.05
CA ARG A 35 5.45 -9.57 -3.49
C ARG A 35 5.37 -8.25 -4.25
N GLU A 36 4.40 -7.40 -3.94
CA GLU A 36 4.29 -6.05 -4.51
C GLU A 36 5.58 -5.25 -4.21
N VAL A 37 6.03 -5.29 -2.95
CA VAL A 37 7.31 -4.70 -2.53
C VAL A 37 8.50 -5.30 -3.28
N ALA A 38 8.60 -6.63 -3.34
CA ALA A 38 9.69 -7.30 -4.02
C ALA A 38 9.76 -6.91 -5.51
N LYS A 39 8.60 -6.83 -6.18
CA LYS A 39 8.50 -6.44 -7.58
C LYS A 39 8.99 -5.03 -7.84
N LEU A 40 8.68 -4.09 -6.94
CA LEU A 40 9.19 -2.73 -7.02
C LEU A 40 10.71 -2.68 -6.82
N CYS A 41 11.26 -3.43 -5.85
CA CYS A 41 12.71 -3.55 -5.68
C CYS A 41 13.40 -4.11 -6.93
N GLU A 42 12.87 -5.18 -7.54
CA GLU A 42 13.39 -5.73 -8.80
C GLU A 42 13.36 -4.72 -9.94
N LEU A 43 12.28 -3.94 -10.04
CA LEU A 43 12.16 -2.88 -11.04
C LEU A 43 13.22 -1.81 -10.82
N MET A 44 13.39 -1.33 -9.59
CA MET A 44 14.40 -0.33 -9.24
C MET A 44 15.82 -0.84 -9.53
N GLU A 45 16.11 -2.09 -9.20
CA GLU A 45 17.40 -2.72 -9.48
C GLU A 45 17.70 -2.78 -10.99
N ARG A 46 16.69 -3.11 -11.82
CA ARG A 46 16.84 -3.16 -13.28
C ARG A 46 17.27 -1.81 -13.88
N TYR A 47 16.92 -0.70 -13.24
CA TYR A 47 17.28 0.65 -13.66
C TYR A 47 18.42 1.26 -12.83
N ALA A 48 19.15 0.45 -12.04
CA ALA A 48 20.23 0.92 -11.17
C ALA A 48 21.29 1.72 -11.94
N ASP A 49 21.73 1.17 -13.09
CA ASP A 49 22.77 1.74 -13.96
C ASP A 49 22.24 2.74 -14.99
N ALA A 50 20.93 2.95 -15.07
CA ALA A 50 20.34 3.91 -15.99
C ALA A 50 20.72 5.34 -15.58
N PRO A 51 20.98 6.26 -16.53
CA PRO A 51 21.10 7.69 -16.24
C PRO A 51 19.87 8.23 -15.52
N ALA A 52 20.03 9.23 -14.65
CA ALA A 52 18.93 9.78 -13.85
C ALA A 52 17.65 10.15 -14.66
N PRO A 53 17.73 10.76 -15.87
CA PRO A 53 16.55 11.05 -16.68
C PRO A 53 15.82 9.81 -17.24
N GLN A 54 16.46 8.64 -17.20
CA GLN A 54 15.90 7.36 -17.68
C GLN A 54 15.42 6.47 -16.54
N LYS A 55 15.67 6.86 -15.28
CA LYS A 55 15.15 6.13 -14.11
C LYS A 55 13.65 6.40 -13.97
N PRO A 56 12.81 5.36 -13.85
CA PRO A 56 11.37 5.53 -13.72
C PRO A 56 10.99 6.11 -12.35
N LEU A 57 9.84 6.77 -12.28
CA LEU A 57 9.13 6.96 -11.02
C LEU A 57 8.33 5.71 -10.69
N CYS A 58 8.66 5.06 -9.58
CA CYS A 58 7.91 3.91 -9.08
C CYS A 58 6.73 4.38 -8.23
N PHE A 59 5.54 3.84 -8.48
CA PHE A 59 4.35 4.07 -7.66
C PHE A 59 4.07 2.86 -6.77
N PHE A 60 3.80 3.14 -5.50
CA PHE A 60 3.30 2.19 -4.52
C PHE A 60 1.85 2.56 -4.18
N ASP A 61 0.94 1.59 -4.30
CA ASP A 61 -0.47 1.77 -3.98
C ASP A 61 -0.70 1.53 -2.49
N GLY A 62 -0.92 2.61 -1.75
CA GLY A 62 -1.04 2.60 -0.30
C GLY A 62 0.03 3.45 0.40
N SER A 63 0.07 3.35 1.72
CA SER A 63 0.97 4.17 2.56
C SER A 63 2.17 3.36 3.03
N PHE A 64 3.35 3.98 3.01
CA PHE A 64 4.56 3.43 3.62
C PHE A 64 4.38 3.29 5.14
N ILE A 65 3.56 4.12 5.76
CA ILE A 65 3.40 4.14 7.21
C ILE A 65 2.72 2.86 7.73
N VAL A 66 1.98 2.11 6.90
CA VAL A 66 1.38 0.79 7.23
C VAL A 66 0.72 0.72 8.62
N SER A 67 0.08 1.81 9.06
CA SER A 67 -0.43 1.94 10.44
C SER A 67 -1.48 0.89 10.83
N PHE A 68 -2.12 0.23 9.85
CA PHE A 68 -3.01 -0.90 10.09
C PHE A 68 -2.28 -2.05 10.82
N ALA A 69 -0.98 -2.25 10.56
CA ALA A 69 -0.17 -3.26 11.19
C ALA A 69 0.00 -3.00 12.69
N GLY A 70 -0.16 -1.75 13.16
CA GLY A 70 -0.16 -1.42 14.59
C GLY A 70 -1.34 -1.99 15.37
N THR A 71 -2.38 -2.47 14.69
CA THR A 71 -3.50 -3.20 15.32
C THR A 71 -3.27 -4.71 15.42
N MET A 72 -2.18 -5.21 14.81
CA MET A 72 -1.79 -6.60 14.83
C MET A 72 -0.83 -6.89 15.98
N ARG A 73 -0.61 -8.17 16.27
CA ARG A 73 0.46 -8.56 17.20
C ARG A 73 1.83 -8.22 16.60
N PRO A 74 2.84 -7.88 17.42
CA PRO A 74 4.16 -7.47 16.93
C PRO A 74 4.79 -8.46 15.94
N GLU A 75 4.60 -9.76 16.10
CA GLU A 75 5.12 -10.79 15.19
C GLU A 75 4.45 -10.78 13.81
N GLN A 76 3.16 -10.44 13.74
CA GLN A 76 2.38 -10.34 12.50
C GLN A 76 2.58 -9.00 11.79
N ALA A 77 2.91 -7.95 12.54
CA ALA A 77 3.21 -6.62 12.00
C ALA A 77 4.60 -6.54 11.35
N ARG A 78 5.59 -7.25 11.90
CA ARG A 78 7.00 -7.23 11.43
C ARG A 78 7.19 -7.47 9.93
N PRO A 79 6.51 -8.43 9.28
CA PRO A 79 6.64 -8.62 7.85
C PRO A 79 6.31 -7.37 7.03
N TYR A 80 5.23 -6.67 7.37
CA TYR A 80 4.82 -5.44 6.68
C TYR A 80 5.85 -4.31 6.88
N THR A 81 6.28 -4.07 8.12
CA THR A 81 7.22 -3.00 8.42
C THR A 81 8.59 -3.26 7.82
N ARG A 82 9.08 -4.51 7.85
CA ARG A 82 10.33 -4.90 7.19
C ARG A 82 10.25 -4.78 5.67
N ALA A 83 9.12 -5.14 5.07
CA ALA A 83 8.92 -5.01 3.64
C ALA A 83 8.97 -3.53 3.20
N VAL A 84 8.31 -2.62 3.95
CA VAL A 84 8.42 -1.18 3.65
C VAL A 84 9.83 -0.65 3.87
N GLN A 85 10.50 -0.98 4.99
CA GLN A 85 11.89 -0.57 5.20
C GLN A 85 12.77 -1.00 4.01
N LYS A 86 12.66 -2.27 3.59
CA LYS A 86 13.39 -2.78 2.42
C LYS A 86 13.05 -2.00 1.15
N LEU A 87 11.79 -1.63 0.95
CA LEU A 87 11.37 -0.83 -0.21
C LEU A 87 12.04 0.55 -0.23
N LEU A 88 12.05 1.25 0.90
CA LEU A 88 12.71 2.55 1.06
C LEU A 88 14.23 2.44 0.87
N ASP A 89 14.84 1.38 1.42
CA ASP A 89 16.26 1.08 1.24
C ASP A 89 16.59 0.79 -0.23
N CYS A 90 15.77 0.03 -0.94
CA CYS A 90 15.93 -0.25 -2.37
C CYS A 90 15.90 1.06 -3.18
N SER A 91 14.92 1.93 -2.93
CA SER A 91 14.81 3.23 -3.62
C SER A 91 16.05 4.09 -3.39
N THR A 92 16.52 4.16 -2.14
CA THR A 92 17.72 4.90 -1.76
C THR A 92 18.97 4.31 -2.43
N ARG A 93 19.17 3.00 -2.31
CA ARG A 93 20.34 2.28 -2.83
C ARG A 93 20.49 2.42 -4.34
N PHE A 94 19.40 2.29 -5.08
CA PHE A 94 19.43 2.38 -6.54
C PHE A 94 19.19 3.79 -7.07
N ALA A 95 18.95 4.76 -6.17
CA ALA A 95 18.60 6.14 -6.50
C ALA A 95 17.45 6.23 -7.54
N VAL A 96 16.46 5.32 -7.41
CA VAL A 96 15.25 5.31 -8.26
C VAL A 96 14.12 5.91 -7.44
N PRO A 97 13.48 6.99 -7.93
CA PRO A 97 12.45 7.67 -7.17
C PRO A 97 11.21 6.80 -7.00
N LEU A 98 10.62 6.90 -5.81
CA LEU A 98 9.49 6.10 -5.37
C LEU A 98 8.48 7.02 -4.69
N VAL A 99 7.19 6.83 -4.98
CA VAL A 99 6.09 7.52 -4.31
C VAL A 99 5.03 6.53 -3.88
N ALA A 100 4.49 6.73 -2.69
CA ALA A 100 3.25 6.13 -2.23
C ALA A 100 2.12 7.11 -2.54
N TYR A 101 1.09 6.64 -3.24
CA TYR A 101 -0.09 7.44 -3.58
C TYR A 101 -1.28 6.98 -2.74
N ILE A 102 -1.91 7.93 -2.04
CA ILE A 102 -3.08 7.68 -1.21
C ILE A 102 -4.19 8.67 -1.58
N ASP A 103 -5.18 8.21 -2.34
CA ASP A 103 -6.31 9.04 -2.80
C ASP A 103 -7.11 9.62 -1.62
N ARG A 104 -7.51 8.76 -0.67
CA ARG A 104 -8.29 9.15 0.51
C ARG A 104 -7.55 8.85 1.80
N SER A 105 -6.72 9.81 2.22
CA SER A 105 -6.02 9.72 3.49
C SER A 105 -6.95 10.03 4.67
N PHE A 106 -7.05 9.08 5.59
CA PHE A 106 -7.65 9.26 6.92
C PHE A 106 -6.60 9.60 7.99
N SER A 107 -5.37 9.93 7.57
CA SER A 107 -4.30 10.31 8.50
C SER A 107 -4.69 11.53 9.36
N ARG A 108 -4.13 11.58 10.56
CA ARG A 108 -4.28 12.66 11.54
C ARG A 108 -2.91 13.14 12.05
N ASP A 109 -1.85 13.05 11.24
CA ASP A 109 -0.48 13.45 11.62
C ASP A 109 -0.41 14.91 12.04
N ILE A 110 -0.97 15.80 11.22
CA ILE A 110 -0.94 17.26 11.47
C ILE A 110 -1.84 17.59 12.65
N ILE A 111 -3.01 16.97 12.72
CA ILE A 111 -3.95 17.15 13.83
C ILE A 111 -3.31 16.71 15.17
N MET A 112 -2.66 15.54 15.19
CA MET A 112 -1.96 15.04 16.38
C MET A 112 -0.77 15.91 16.74
N LEU A 113 -0.01 16.41 15.77
CA LEU A 113 1.06 17.38 16.01
C LEU A 113 0.53 18.64 16.69
N MET A 114 -0.55 19.23 16.17
CA MET A 114 -1.17 20.42 16.76
C MET A 114 -1.67 20.16 18.18
N SER A 115 -2.33 19.03 18.41
CA SER A 115 -2.78 18.61 19.73
C SER A 115 -1.64 18.45 20.73
N ASN A 116 -0.53 17.83 20.31
CA ASN A 116 0.67 17.70 21.15
C ASN A 116 1.28 19.07 21.48
N LEU A 117 1.30 20.02 20.54
CA LEU A 117 1.80 21.38 20.76
C LEU A 117 0.91 22.19 21.71
N GLN A 118 -0.41 21.97 21.67
CA GLN A 118 -1.38 22.68 22.51
C GLN A 118 -1.60 22.02 23.88
N GLY A 119 -1.13 20.78 24.07
CA GLY A 119 -1.38 20.00 25.29
C GLY A 119 -2.83 19.53 25.42
N GLU A 120 -3.59 19.52 24.32
CA GLU A 120 -4.99 19.11 24.29
C GLU A 120 -5.16 17.77 23.58
N ALA A 121 -6.05 16.91 24.07
CA ALA A 121 -6.40 15.69 23.36
C ALA A 121 -7.11 16.04 22.03
N ALA A 122 -6.68 15.42 20.92
CA ALA A 122 -7.24 15.63 19.59
C ALA A 122 -8.73 15.20 19.50
N MET A 123 -9.65 16.08 19.91
CA MET A 123 -11.09 15.80 19.90
C MET A 123 -11.76 15.94 18.52
N MET A 124 -11.05 16.43 17.50
CA MET A 124 -11.64 16.63 16.17
C MET A 124 -11.65 15.33 15.36
N PRO A 125 -12.83 14.76 15.01
CA PRO A 125 -12.94 13.56 14.17
C PRO A 125 -12.73 13.88 12.68
N VAL A 126 -11.73 14.70 12.38
CA VAL A 126 -11.40 15.20 11.04
C VAL A 126 -10.06 14.57 10.65
N SER A 127 -9.87 14.29 9.35
CA SER A 127 -8.57 13.88 8.82
C SER A 127 -7.75 15.10 8.40
N ASP A 128 -6.43 14.95 8.35
CA ASP A 128 -5.52 15.98 7.84
C ASP A 128 -5.91 16.40 6.42
N ALA A 129 -6.31 15.47 5.55
CA ALA A 129 -6.72 15.79 4.18
C ALA A 129 -7.93 16.73 4.16
N ALA A 130 -8.91 16.53 5.05
CA ALA A 130 -10.07 17.40 5.18
C ALA A 130 -9.72 18.76 5.79
N LEU A 131 -8.79 18.81 6.74
CA LEU A 131 -8.27 20.06 7.31
C LEU A 131 -7.52 20.88 6.24
N ILE A 132 -6.59 20.24 5.54
CA ILE A 132 -5.71 20.84 4.55
C ILE A 132 -6.46 21.24 3.29
N ALA A 133 -7.56 20.58 2.93
CA ALA A 133 -8.41 20.96 1.81
C ALA A 133 -8.87 22.43 1.84
N ARG A 134 -8.93 23.05 3.02
CA ARG A 134 -9.26 24.47 3.20
C ARG A 134 -8.11 25.44 2.90
N CYS A 135 -6.89 24.91 2.71
CA CYS A 135 -5.67 25.67 2.49
C CYS A 135 -5.06 25.42 1.10
N VAL A 136 -5.39 24.30 0.46
CA VAL A 136 -4.92 23.93 -0.89
C VAL A 136 -6.12 23.73 -1.81
N GLU A 137 -6.60 24.82 -2.39
CA GLU A 137 -7.89 24.84 -3.09
C GLU A 137 -7.75 24.54 -4.57
N LYS A 138 -6.69 25.03 -5.22
CA LYS A 138 -6.55 24.92 -6.67
C LYS A 138 -5.89 23.61 -7.05
N TRP A 139 -6.27 23.10 -8.22
CA TRP A 139 -5.61 21.94 -8.80
C TRP A 139 -4.10 22.19 -8.92
N GLY A 140 -3.30 21.24 -8.44
CA GLY A 140 -1.85 21.33 -8.37
C GLY A 140 -1.29 21.93 -7.08
N ASP A 141 -2.12 22.62 -6.27
CA ASP A 141 -1.69 23.15 -4.98
C ASP A 141 -1.27 22.01 -4.03
N ARG A 142 -0.28 22.29 -3.17
CA ARG A 142 0.17 21.34 -2.17
C ARG A 142 0.49 22.00 -0.84
N SER A 143 0.42 21.21 0.22
CA SER A 143 0.96 21.59 1.52
C SER A 143 2.50 21.65 1.47
N PRO A 144 3.15 22.15 2.54
CA PRO A 144 4.57 21.86 2.76
C PRO A 144 4.86 20.36 2.79
N LEU A 145 6.13 20.02 2.65
CA LEU A 145 6.61 18.67 2.93
C LEU A 145 6.78 18.51 4.45
N PHE A 146 6.29 17.40 4.98
CA PHE A 146 6.40 17.04 6.38
C PHE A 146 7.24 15.78 6.51
N ILE A 147 8.03 15.69 7.57
CA ILE A 147 8.67 14.43 7.96
C ILE A 147 7.67 13.66 8.83
N CYS A 148 7.49 12.37 8.56
CA CYS A 148 6.68 11.52 9.42
C CYS A 148 7.42 11.21 10.72
N ALA A 149 6.84 11.60 11.85
CA ALA A 149 7.38 11.38 13.19
C ALA A 149 6.25 10.97 14.14
N ARG A 150 5.53 9.89 13.79
CA ARG A 150 4.46 9.35 14.63
C ARG A 150 5.05 8.66 15.86
N ASP A 151 4.30 8.75 16.96
CA ASP A 151 4.49 7.93 18.15
C ASP A 151 3.24 7.03 18.32
N ASP A 152 3.12 6.05 17.43
CA ASP A 152 2.01 5.08 17.42
C ASP A 152 2.46 3.71 17.95
N ALA A 153 1.54 2.73 17.96
CA ALA A 153 1.83 1.38 18.46
C ALA A 153 3.03 0.72 17.75
N LEU A 154 3.26 0.98 16.46
CA LEU A 154 4.41 0.42 15.76
C LEU A 154 5.72 1.08 16.21
N SER A 155 5.67 2.38 16.47
CA SER A 155 6.81 3.17 16.96
C SER A 155 7.20 2.74 18.38
N GLN A 156 6.20 2.58 19.26
CA GLN A 156 6.39 2.11 20.65
C GLN A 156 6.93 0.68 20.75
N ASN A 157 6.64 -0.15 19.75
CA ASN A 157 7.17 -1.51 19.64
C ASN A 157 8.51 -1.59 18.85
N GLU A 158 9.12 -0.45 18.54
CA GLU A 158 10.38 -0.33 17.77
C GLU A 158 10.31 -0.96 16.36
N GLN A 159 9.12 -0.97 15.76
CA GLN A 159 8.86 -1.56 14.43
C GLN A 159 8.72 -0.53 13.32
N ALA A 160 8.80 0.76 13.65
CA ALA A 160 8.56 1.86 12.73
C ALA A 160 9.70 2.89 12.69
N ALA A 161 10.94 2.46 12.95
CA ALA A 161 12.11 3.34 12.88
C ALA A 161 12.23 4.07 11.53
N PHE A 162 11.78 3.44 10.43
CA PHE A 162 11.74 4.00 9.08
C PHE A 162 10.78 5.18 8.88
N TYR A 163 9.87 5.46 9.82
CA TYR A 163 8.93 6.57 9.65
C TYR A 163 9.64 7.90 9.40
N GLN A 164 10.76 8.13 10.10
CA GLN A 164 11.56 9.33 9.89
C GLN A 164 12.13 9.42 8.47
N ASP A 165 12.32 8.29 7.78
CA ASP A 165 12.82 8.22 6.40
C ASP A 165 11.71 8.46 5.36
N VAL A 166 10.49 8.81 5.80
CA VAL A 166 9.37 9.15 4.94
C VAL A 166 9.04 10.64 5.08
N VAL A 167 8.96 11.33 3.95
CA VAL A 167 8.36 12.66 3.86
C VAL A 167 7.03 12.58 3.13
N PHE A 168 6.08 13.43 3.50
CA PHE A 168 4.76 13.44 2.89
C PHE A 168 4.24 14.86 2.63
N THR A 169 3.32 14.97 1.68
CA THR A 169 2.57 16.19 1.38
C THR A 169 1.15 15.84 0.99
N TYR A 170 0.23 16.79 1.13
CA TYR A 170 -1.11 16.72 0.56
C TYR A 170 -1.13 17.51 -0.74
N LEU A 171 -1.63 16.90 -1.82
CA LEU A 171 -1.62 17.45 -3.18
C LEU A 171 -3.04 17.43 -3.77
N LYS A 172 -3.53 18.60 -4.19
CA LYS A 172 -4.89 18.77 -4.74
C LYS A 172 -4.92 18.35 -6.21
N LEU A 173 -5.45 17.16 -6.49
CA LEU A 173 -5.45 16.56 -7.85
C LEU A 173 -6.84 16.40 -8.46
N SER A 174 -7.89 16.73 -7.71
CA SER A 174 -9.28 16.66 -8.13
C SER A 174 -10.03 17.89 -7.61
N SER A 175 -11.04 18.38 -8.35
CA SER A 175 -11.88 19.51 -7.92
C SER A 175 -12.76 19.12 -6.73
N ASP A 176 -13.31 17.90 -6.74
CA ASP A 176 -14.43 17.52 -5.87
C ASP A 176 -14.01 16.58 -4.72
N ALA A 177 -12.76 16.10 -4.75
CA ALA A 177 -12.19 15.28 -3.67
C ALA A 177 -11.22 16.09 -2.79
N PRO A 178 -11.04 15.69 -1.52
CA PRO A 178 -9.92 16.18 -0.70
C PRO A 178 -8.56 15.92 -1.39
N PRO A 179 -7.51 16.67 -1.03
CA PRO A 179 -6.16 16.41 -1.51
C PRO A 179 -5.69 14.98 -1.24
N ALA A 180 -5.05 14.35 -2.22
CA ALA A 180 -4.39 13.07 -2.05
C ALA A 180 -3.15 13.24 -1.17
N ARG A 181 -2.80 12.22 -0.40
CA ARG A 181 -1.54 12.19 0.34
C ARG A 181 -0.50 11.50 -0.52
N ILE A 182 0.62 12.18 -0.74
CA ILE A 182 1.78 11.65 -1.42
C ILE A 182 2.87 11.45 -0.39
N GLU A 183 3.40 10.24 -0.30
CA GLU A 183 4.54 9.90 0.56
C GLU A 183 5.74 9.55 -0.33
N MET A 184 6.94 9.91 0.09
CA MET A 184 8.17 9.63 -0.65
C MET A 184 9.33 9.39 0.33
N PRO A 185 10.34 8.60 -0.05
CA PRO A 185 11.56 8.48 0.74
C PRO A 185 12.21 9.84 0.97
N ARG A 186 12.72 10.08 2.18
CA ARG A 186 13.34 11.35 2.59
C ARG A 186 14.49 11.76 1.68
N TRP A 187 15.26 10.80 1.16
CA TRP A 187 16.38 11.08 0.25
C TRP A 187 15.97 11.91 -0.97
N ILE A 188 14.72 11.78 -1.45
CA ILE A 188 14.21 12.55 -2.60
C ILE A 188 14.12 14.04 -2.24
N HIS A 189 13.69 14.35 -1.02
CA HIS A 189 13.66 15.72 -0.52
C HIS A 189 15.08 16.26 -0.28
N GLU A 190 15.95 15.47 0.34
CA GLU A 190 17.34 15.85 0.62
C GLU A 190 18.15 16.08 -0.67
N ALA A 191 17.86 15.34 -1.73
CA ALA A 191 18.44 15.53 -3.06
C ALA A 191 17.84 16.72 -3.83
N GLY A 192 16.87 17.46 -3.26
CA GLY A 192 16.22 18.60 -3.90
C GLY A 192 15.28 18.22 -5.05
N ARG A 193 14.86 16.95 -5.15
CA ARG A 193 14.06 16.42 -6.28
C ARG A 193 12.56 16.35 -6.00
N ALA A 194 12.11 16.71 -4.80
CA ALA A 194 10.72 16.54 -4.41
C ALA A 194 9.72 17.25 -5.35
N GLU A 195 10.00 18.47 -5.81
CA GLU A 195 9.09 19.17 -6.72
C GLU A 195 9.04 18.52 -8.11
N GLU A 196 10.20 18.12 -8.65
CA GLU A 196 10.28 17.36 -9.92
C GLU A 196 9.42 16.09 -9.86
N ILE A 197 9.51 15.33 -8.76
CA ILE A 197 8.72 14.12 -8.57
C ILE A 197 7.22 14.43 -8.44
N LEU A 198 6.85 15.49 -7.72
CA LEU A 198 5.46 15.90 -7.60
C LEU A 198 4.88 16.38 -8.93
N ASP A 199 5.67 17.01 -9.80
CA ASP A 199 5.27 17.38 -11.16
C ASP A 199 5.01 16.14 -12.03
N ILE A 200 5.81 15.08 -11.89
CA ILE A 200 5.54 13.81 -12.56
C ILE A 200 4.24 13.19 -12.03
N VAL A 201 3.99 13.21 -10.72
CA VAL A 201 2.71 12.75 -10.14
C VAL A 201 1.54 13.54 -10.70
N ARG A 202 1.65 14.88 -10.78
CA ARG A 202 0.62 15.73 -11.41
C ARG A 202 0.38 15.33 -12.86
N ALA A 203 1.43 15.09 -13.64
CA ALA A 203 1.33 14.66 -15.03
C ALA A 203 0.61 13.30 -15.16
N GLU A 204 0.96 12.32 -14.34
CA GLU A 204 0.30 11.01 -14.30
C GLU A 204 -1.20 11.13 -13.99
N CYS A 205 -1.58 12.05 -13.09
CA CYS A 205 -2.97 12.32 -12.72
C CYS A 205 -3.75 13.15 -13.77
N ILE A 206 -3.07 13.89 -14.65
CA ILE A 206 -3.69 14.50 -15.83
C ILE A 206 -4.04 13.42 -16.86
N VAL A 207 -3.15 12.44 -17.03
CA VAL A 207 -3.32 11.34 -18.00
C VAL A 207 -4.35 10.33 -17.51
N GLY A 208 -4.32 9.97 -16.24
CA GLY A 208 -5.24 9.03 -15.63
C GLY A 208 -6.64 9.61 -15.38
N ALA A 209 -7.62 8.74 -15.14
CA ALA A 209 -8.99 9.18 -14.95
C ALA A 209 -9.18 9.91 -13.61
N ASN A 210 -9.93 11.01 -13.62
CA ASN A 210 -10.41 11.73 -12.42
C ASN A 210 -9.33 12.16 -11.41
N GLY A 211 -8.08 12.37 -11.86
CA GLY A 211 -6.99 12.80 -10.99
C GLY A 211 -6.25 11.66 -10.29
N TYR A 212 -6.46 10.41 -10.72
CA TYR A 212 -5.71 9.24 -10.23
C TYR A 212 -4.51 8.93 -11.16
N PRO A 213 -3.35 8.50 -10.65
CA PRO A 213 -2.19 8.22 -11.51
C PRO A 213 -2.48 7.06 -12.49
N TYR A 214 -2.24 7.30 -13.78
CA TYR A 214 -2.49 6.32 -14.83
C TYR A 214 -1.75 4.98 -14.61
N ALA A 215 -0.49 5.03 -14.17
CA ALA A 215 0.27 3.83 -13.86
C ALA A 215 -0.39 2.96 -12.78
N VAL A 216 -0.95 3.56 -11.73
CA VAL A 216 -1.62 2.84 -10.64
C VAL A 216 -2.98 2.32 -11.10
N GLU A 217 -3.75 3.13 -11.83
CA GLU A 217 -5.03 2.71 -12.43
C GLU A 217 -4.85 1.44 -13.30
N THR A 218 -3.82 1.44 -14.13
CA THR A 218 -3.50 0.33 -15.04
C THR A 218 -3.05 -0.90 -14.26
N ALA A 219 -2.25 -0.73 -13.20
CA ALA A 219 -1.81 -1.82 -12.34
C ALA A 219 -3.00 -2.49 -11.64
N ASP A 220 -3.92 -1.70 -11.06
CA ASP A 220 -5.12 -2.23 -10.41
C ASP A 220 -5.99 -3.01 -11.41
N ALA A 221 -6.31 -2.39 -12.55
CA ALA A 221 -7.14 -3.00 -13.59
C ALA A 221 -6.58 -4.35 -14.11
N THR A 222 -5.25 -4.49 -14.16
CA THR A 222 -4.60 -5.73 -14.62
C THR A 222 -4.42 -6.78 -13.52
N ALA A 223 -4.46 -6.37 -12.24
CA ALA A 223 -4.32 -7.28 -11.10
C ALA A 223 -5.66 -7.88 -10.63
N VAL A 224 -6.81 -7.40 -11.14
CA VAL A 224 -8.13 -7.91 -10.76
C VAL A 224 -8.28 -9.40 -11.08
N ILE A 225 -8.45 -10.23 -10.04
CA ILE A 225 -8.84 -11.63 -10.18
C ILE A 225 -10.35 -11.70 -10.49
N SER A 226 -10.67 -11.84 -11.78
CA SER A 226 -12.05 -11.84 -12.26
C SER A 226 -12.84 -13.08 -11.83
N MET A 227 -14.17 -13.04 -11.97
CA MET A 227 -15.02 -14.21 -11.74
C MET A 227 -14.70 -15.36 -12.70
N GLN A 228 -14.29 -15.05 -13.94
CA GLN A 228 -13.90 -16.06 -14.92
C GLN A 228 -12.60 -16.74 -14.51
N ASP A 229 -11.63 -15.99 -13.97
CA ASP A 229 -10.36 -16.55 -13.49
C ASP A 229 -10.58 -17.49 -12.30
N ARG A 230 -11.47 -17.12 -11.38
CA ARG A 230 -11.86 -17.99 -10.27
C ARG A 230 -12.50 -19.29 -10.76
N GLN A 231 -13.39 -19.22 -11.75
CA GLN A 231 -14.02 -20.41 -12.33
C GLN A 231 -12.98 -21.32 -13.01
N ARG A 232 -12.04 -20.75 -13.77
CA ARG A 232 -10.93 -21.49 -14.39
C ARG A 232 -10.05 -22.16 -13.34
N PHE A 233 -9.69 -21.43 -12.28
CA PHE A 233 -8.92 -22.00 -11.16
C PHE A 233 -9.64 -23.19 -10.53
N TYR A 234 -10.93 -23.06 -10.21
CA TYR A 234 -11.70 -24.16 -9.63
C TYR A 234 -11.82 -25.36 -10.56
N ALA A 235 -11.92 -25.14 -11.88
CA ALA A 235 -11.94 -26.23 -12.85
C ALA A 235 -10.61 -27.01 -12.88
N ILE A 236 -9.48 -26.28 -12.90
CA ILE A 236 -8.13 -26.89 -12.85
C ILE A 236 -7.94 -27.63 -11.52
N TYR A 237 -8.34 -27.02 -10.40
CA TYR A 237 -8.24 -27.63 -9.08
C TYR A 237 -9.08 -28.92 -8.97
N GLN A 238 -10.31 -28.91 -9.49
CA GLN A 238 -11.15 -30.11 -9.54
C GLN A 238 -10.56 -31.20 -10.44
N GLN A 239 -9.93 -30.84 -11.56
CA GLN A 239 -9.25 -31.80 -12.42
C GLN A 239 -8.06 -32.44 -11.71
N PHE A 240 -7.23 -31.64 -11.04
CA PHE A 240 -6.10 -32.12 -10.25
C PHE A 240 -6.55 -33.11 -9.17
N LEU A 241 -7.58 -32.77 -8.41
CA LEU A 241 -8.08 -33.66 -7.36
C LEU A 241 -8.65 -34.97 -7.88
N LYS A 242 -9.27 -34.96 -9.06
CA LYS A 242 -9.70 -36.20 -9.73
C LYS A 242 -8.52 -37.08 -10.16
N GLN A 243 -7.41 -36.48 -10.57
CA GLN A 243 -6.20 -37.21 -10.95
C GLN A 243 -5.52 -37.85 -9.73
N GLU A 244 -5.56 -37.16 -8.59
CA GLU A 244 -4.96 -37.62 -7.33
C GLU A 244 -5.91 -38.47 -6.46
N ASP A 245 -7.10 -38.82 -6.98
CA ASP A 245 -8.15 -39.59 -6.28
C ASP A 245 -8.57 -38.98 -4.92
N LEU A 246 -8.61 -37.65 -4.86
CA LEU A 246 -8.99 -36.88 -3.66
C LEU A 246 -10.43 -36.39 -3.76
N ALA A 247 -11.27 -36.80 -2.79
CA ALA A 247 -12.67 -36.37 -2.74
C ALA A 247 -12.82 -34.94 -2.22
N LEU A 248 -13.34 -34.04 -3.07
CA LEU A 248 -13.73 -32.68 -2.67
C LEU A 248 -15.09 -32.71 -1.96
N GLN A 249 -15.12 -32.59 -0.63
CA GLN A 249 -16.36 -32.27 0.08
C GLN A 249 -16.65 -30.77 -0.06
N GLN A 250 -17.45 -30.40 -1.06
CA GLN A 250 -18.00 -29.05 -1.11
C GLN A 250 -19.04 -28.90 0.00
N THR A 251 -18.91 -27.86 0.81
CA THR A 251 -19.91 -27.54 1.84
C THR A 251 -21.21 -27.08 1.17
N HIS A 252 -22.36 -27.54 1.68
CA HIS A 252 -23.70 -27.20 1.18
C HIS A 252 -23.95 -25.67 1.05
N LYS A 253 -23.23 -24.84 1.83
CA LYS A 253 -23.28 -23.37 1.74
C LYS A 253 -22.66 -22.81 0.46
N ALA A 254 -21.61 -23.42 -0.08
CA ALA A 254 -20.97 -22.99 -1.33
C ALA A 254 -21.87 -23.27 -2.54
N GLN A 255 -22.53 -24.43 -2.55
CA GLN A 255 -23.51 -24.81 -3.57
C GLN A 255 -24.77 -23.93 -3.56
N SER A 256 -25.24 -23.50 -2.38
CA SER A 256 -26.39 -22.59 -2.28
C SER A 256 -26.12 -21.19 -2.86
N LYS A 257 -24.87 -20.70 -2.81
CA LYS A 257 -24.49 -19.40 -3.41
C LYS A 257 -24.32 -19.46 -4.93
N LEU A 258 -23.95 -20.63 -5.48
CA LEU A 258 -23.85 -20.85 -6.94
C LEU A 258 -25.24 -20.94 -7.60
N ASN A 259 -26.23 -21.52 -6.92
CA ASN A 259 -27.58 -21.71 -7.45
C ASN A 259 -28.53 -20.49 -7.31
N ARG A 260 -28.07 -19.37 -6.72
CA ARG A 260 -28.85 -18.13 -6.56
C ARG A 260 -28.59 -17.08 -7.64
N ARG A 261 -27.88 -17.43 -8.71
CA ARG A 261 -27.64 -16.57 -9.87
C ARG A 261 -28.36 -17.08 -11.09
#